data_AF-A0A5N6LJ57-F1
#
_entry.id   AF-A0A5N6LJ57-F1
#
_cell.length_a   1.000
_cell.length_b   1.000
_cell.length_c   1.000
_cell.angle_alpha   90.00
_cell.angle_beta   90.00
_cell.angle_gamma   90.00
#
_symmetry.space_group_name_H-M   'P 1'
#
loop_
_entity.id
_entity.type
_entity.pdbx_description
1 polymer ?
#
loop_
_entity_poly.entity_id
_entity_poly.type
_entity_poly.pdbx_seq_one_letter_code
_entity_poly.pdbx_strand_id
1 'polypeptide(L)'
;MIRNSIETNTQLLLFIYGHGGTGKTFLWTTIINALRSLGKIVLAVASSGIASLLLPSGRTAHSRFKIPLDLSDDSICHVKKNTQLSELLIQTEVIIWDEAPMSDRRCYESLDKSLRDILDNPNVPFGGKTILLGGDFRQTFPVKHKACKSEIISASLPRSYLWQHFKIIKLTENMRLQRPHLNCNERKIISDFSNWLLNIGDGISGEFIDSSSPDTKRVVIPDQFLIPYDDNALQKLIYFIYNDTILKFPTPENLSDKAIVCPKNDTASYINRLVLEMAPGQIFTYLSTDSIIPHTGDRGDTEILYPVEYLNHLDFSGIPAHELNLKVNSPVILMRNLNQTCGLCNGTRLLISQLLPKVIEAIIITGNAIGQRVYIPRISFVHNDKELPFVFKRRQFPLRICYAMTINKSQGQSLNKIGVYLPQNIFCHGQLYVALSRATSPQSLKILIVPQDNYPIGTTKNIVYSDFLKEIEM
;
A
#
# COMPACT_ATOMS: atom_id res chain seq x y z
N MET A 1 9.65 -13.19 25.17
CA MET A 1 8.82 -12.01 25.55
C MET A 1 7.33 -12.28 25.34
N ILE A 2 6.86 -12.44 24.10
CA ILE A 2 5.41 -12.60 23.82
C ILE A 2 4.78 -13.81 24.53
N ARG A 3 5.39 -15.01 24.44
CA ARG A 3 4.88 -16.21 25.15
C ARG A 3 4.75 -15.99 26.66
N ASN A 4 5.81 -15.49 27.29
CA ASN A 4 5.81 -15.19 28.72
C ASN A 4 4.74 -14.17 29.12
N SER A 5 4.51 -13.13 28.29
CA SER A 5 3.45 -12.15 28.52
C SER A 5 2.05 -12.79 28.48
N ILE A 6 1.82 -13.73 27.56
CA ILE A 6 0.55 -14.46 27.46
C ILE A 6 0.38 -15.44 28.63
N GLU A 7 1.45 -16.15 29.03
CA GLU A 7 1.43 -17.07 30.18
C GLU A 7 1.19 -16.34 31.50
N THR A 8 1.74 -15.14 31.66
CA THR A 8 1.58 -14.31 32.88
C THR A 8 0.41 -13.35 32.81
N ASN A 9 -0.36 -13.35 31.72
CA ASN A 9 -1.45 -12.41 31.44
C ASN A 9 -1.04 -10.93 31.63
N THR A 10 0.19 -10.60 31.24
CA THR A 10 0.72 -9.23 31.31
C THR A 10 0.63 -8.57 29.94
N GLN A 11 0.16 -7.33 29.91
CA GLN A 11 0.09 -6.56 28.67
C GLN A 11 1.50 -6.33 28.11
N LEU A 12 1.63 -6.49 26.80
CA LEU A 12 2.85 -6.18 26.07
C LEU A 12 2.54 -5.24 24.89
N LEU A 13 3.23 -4.10 24.85
CA LEU A 13 3.14 -3.12 23.77
C LEU A 13 4.52 -3.00 23.12
N LEU A 14 4.65 -3.53 21.90
CA LEU A 14 5.92 -3.55 21.17
C LEU A 14 5.80 -2.85 19.82
N PHE A 15 6.82 -2.07 19.48
CA PHE A 15 7.05 -1.63 18.12
C PHE A 15 8.26 -2.36 17.55
N ILE A 16 8.03 -3.23 16.56
CA ILE A 16 9.08 -3.94 15.84
C ILE A 16 9.51 -3.08 14.66
N TYR A 17 10.63 -2.41 14.85
CA TYR A 17 11.29 -1.60 13.84
C TYR A 17 12.16 -2.51 12.97
N GLY A 18 12.03 -2.43 11.65
CA GLY A 18 13.02 -3.04 10.77
C GLY A 18 12.87 -2.59 9.34
N HIS A 19 13.97 -2.48 8.60
CA HIS A 19 13.93 -2.13 7.18
C HIS A 19 13.48 -3.32 6.30
N GLY A 20 13.40 -3.10 4.99
CA GLY A 20 13.15 -4.18 4.03
C GLY A 20 14.20 -5.29 4.13
N GLY A 21 13.77 -6.54 4.12
CA GLY A 21 14.69 -7.70 4.15
C GLY A 21 15.05 -8.25 5.54
N THR A 22 14.62 -7.63 6.64
CA THR A 22 14.92 -8.10 8.01
C THR A 22 14.00 -9.21 8.53
N GLY A 23 13.07 -9.71 7.71
CA GLY A 23 12.21 -10.84 8.07
C GLY A 23 10.97 -10.51 8.92
N LYS A 24 10.55 -9.24 9.01
CA LYS A 24 9.32 -8.83 9.76
C LYS A 24 8.09 -9.69 9.43
N THR A 25 7.78 -9.89 8.16
CA THR A 25 6.62 -10.71 7.73
C THR A 25 6.75 -12.18 8.15
N PHE A 26 7.97 -12.73 8.12
CA PHE A 26 8.25 -14.07 8.63
C PHE A 26 8.03 -14.14 10.15
N LEU A 27 8.48 -13.13 10.88
CA LEU A 27 8.26 -13.00 12.33
C LEU A 27 6.76 -12.94 12.65
N TRP A 28 5.97 -12.13 11.93
CA TRP A 28 4.52 -12.07 12.07
C TRP A 28 3.86 -13.42 11.83
N THR A 29 4.19 -14.06 10.71
CA THR A 29 3.64 -15.37 10.37
C THR A 29 3.96 -16.41 11.45
N THR A 30 5.19 -16.41 11.96
CA THR A 30 5.65 -17.33 13.01
C THR A 30 4.88 -17.10 14.33
N ILE A 31 4.74 -15.84 14.77
CA ILE A 31 4.01 -15.50 15.99
C ILE A 31 2.54 -15.89 15.86
N ILE A 32 1.90 -15.53 14.73
CA ILE A 32 0.49 -15.82 14.48
C ILE A 32 0.24 -17.33 14.53
N ASN A 33 1.03 -18.11 13.80
CA ASN A 33 0.86 -19.56 13.74
C ASN A 33 1.10 -20.22 15.09
N ALA A 34 2.16 -19.82 15.80
CA ALA A 34 2.51 -20.38 17.11
C ALA A 34 1.45 -20.11 18.19
N LEU A 35 0.78 -18.94 18.15
CA LEU A 35 -0.29 -18.63 19.11
C LEU A 35 -1.61 -19.29 18.72
N ARG A 36 -1.94 -19.31 17.42
CA ARG A 36 -3.14 -20.00 16.93
C ARG A 36 -3.08 -21.51 17.17
N SER A 37 -1.90 -22.14 17.10
CA SER A 37 -1.74 -23.57 17.44
C SER A 37 -2.02 -23.86 18.92
N LEU A 38 -1.98 -22.85 19.79
CA LEU A 38 -2.35 -22.94 21.21
C LEU A 38 -3.83 -22.57 21.45
N GLY A 39 -4.63 -22.44 20.38
CA GLY A 39 -6.04 -22.04 20.46
C GLY A 39 -6.27 -20.56 20.76
N LYS A 40 -5.22 -19.72 20.75
CA LYS A 40 -5.36 -18.28 21.02
C LYS A 40 -5.86 -17.52 19.80
N ILE A 41 -6.68 -16.48 20.04
CA ILE A 41 -7.18 -15.60 19.00
C ILE A 41 -6.17 -14.47 18.75
N VAL A 42 -5.63 -14.42 17.53
CA VAL A 42 -4.71 -13.37 17.08
C VAL A 42 -5.29 -12.65 15.87
N LEU A 43 -5.50 -11.34 16.02
CA LEU A 43 -5.94 -10.47 14.93
C LEU A 43 -4.74 -9.87 14.21
N ALA A 44 -4.55 -10.25 12.95
CA ALA A 44 -3.56 -9.67 12.08
C ALA A 44 -4.20 -8.59 11.20
N VAL A 45 -3.67 -7.38 11.26
CA VAL A 45 -4.11 -6.24 10.46
C VAL A 45 -2.92 -5.54 9.81
N ALA A 46 -3.20 -4.76 8.77
CA ALA A 46 -2.23 -3.86 8.18
C ALA A 46 -2.87 -2.50 7.82
N SER A 47 -2.02 -1.51 7.58
CA SER A 47 -2.45 -0.16 7.17
C SER A 47 -3.04 -0.13 5.75
N SER A 48 -2.54 -0.97 4.84
CA SER A 48 -3.01 -1.05 3.45
C SER A 48 -3.61 -2.42 3.10
N GLY A 49 -4.49 -2.45 2.09
CA GLY A 49 -5.11 -3.68 1.61
C GLY A 49 -4.07 -4.71 1.14
N ILE A 50 -3.07 -4.24 0.39
CA ILE A 50 -2.03 -5.12 -0.16
C ILE A 50 -1.13 -5.68 0.95
N ALA A 51 -0.73 -4.86 1.93
CA ALA A 51 0.03 -5.34 3.08
C ALA A 51 -0.76 -6.38 3.90
N SER A 52 -2.08 -6.21 4.01
CA SER A 52 -2.91 -7.17 4.75
C SER A 52 -2.98 -8.55 4.10
N LEU A 53 -2.82 -8.64 2.77
CA LEU A 53 -2.79 -9.91 2.04
C LEU A 53 -1.54 -10.76 2.35
N LEU A 54 -0.48 -10.13 2.89
CA LEU A 54 0.77 -10.81 3.27
C LEU A 54 0.69 -11.45 4.66
N LEU A 55 -0.37 -11.15 5.43
CA LEU A 55 -0.57 -11.69 6.77
C LEU A 55 -1.58 -12.85 6.75
N PRO A 56 -1.38 -13.91 7.57
CA PRO A 56 -2.34 -14.99 7.70
C PRO A 56 -3.73 -14.51 8.15
N SER A 57 -4.70 -14.60 7.24
CA SER A 57 -6.08 -14.09 7.43
C SER A 57 -6.13 -12.58 7.72
N GLY A 58 -5.18 -11.82 7.18
CA GLY A 58 -5.05 -10.39 7.41
C GLY A 58 -6.21 -9.57 6.85
N ARG A 59 -6.49 -8.43 7.48
CA ARG A 59 -7.44 -7.42 7.00
C ARG A 59 -6.85 -6.03 7.17
N THR A 60 -7.41 -5.02 6.50
CA THR A 60 -7.08 -3.64 6.86
C THR A 60 -7.59 -3.32 8.25
N ALA A 61 -6.85 -2.50 9.00
CA ALA A 61 -7.28 -2.07 10.34
C ALA A 61 -8.65 -1.38 10.31
N HIS A 62 -8.87 -0.49 9.34
CA HIS A 62 -10.17 0.13 9.09
C HIS A 62 -11.30 -0.88 8.93
N SER A 63 -11.10 -1.94 8.14
CA SER A 63 -12.13 -2.96 7.93
C SER A 63 -12.34 -3.85 9.17
N ARG A 64 -11.28 -4.15 9.93
CA ARG A 64 -11.35 -5.03 11.10
C ARG A 64 -12.02 -4.33 12.28
N PHE A 65 -11.61 -3.11 12.57
CA PHE A 65 -12.06 -2.37 13.75
C PHE A 65 -13.16 -1.36 13.45
N LYS A 66 -13.60 -1.21 12.19
CA LYS A 66 -14.58 -0.18 11.81
C LYS A 66 -14.13 1.23 12.18
N ILE A 67 -12.85 1.51 11.94
CA ILE A 67 -12.27 2.85 12.14
C ILE A 67 -12.92 3.80 11.13
N PRO A 68 -13.41 4.99 11.55
CA PRO A 68 -13.92 6.02 10.65
C PRO A 68 -12.85 6.44 9.64
N LEU A 69 -13.26 6.82 8.43
CA LEU A 69 -12.34 7.40 7.44
C LEU A 69 -11.99 8.85 7.76
N ASP A 70 -12.96 9.61 8.25
CA ASP A 70 -12.79 10.97 8.72
C ASP A 70 -12.41 10.95 10.21
N LEU A 71 -11.14 11.22 10.50
CA LEU A 71 -10.57 11.10 11.84
C LEU A 71 -10.40 12.46 12.53
N SER A 72 -11.09 12.62 13.65
CA SER A 72 -10.84 13.65 14.67
C SER A 72 -10.13 13.05 15.88
N ASP A 73 -9.61 13.91 16.77
CA ASP A 73 -8.99 13.42 18.01
C ASP A 73 -10.01 12.73 18.94
N ASP A 74 -11.32 13.00 18.79
CA ASP A 74 -12.42 12.36 19.55
C ASP A 74 -13.00 11.11 18.87
N SER A 75 -12.44 10.71 17.72
CA SER A 75 -12.95 9.55 16.98
C SER A 75 -12.85 8.26 17.80
N ILE A 76 -13.85 7.40 17.58
CA ILE A 76 -13.91 6.03 18.13
C ILE A 76 -14.22 5.06 17.01
N CYS A 77 -13.88 3.79 17.23
CA CYS A 77 -14.26 2.72 16.32
C CYS A 77 -15.79 2.51 16.36
N HIS A 78 -16.41 2.30 15.20
CA HIS A 78 -17.84 2.00 15.11
C HIS A 78 -18.14 0.53 15.45
N VAL A 79 -17.73 0.10 16.64
CA VAL A 79 -17.98 -1.23 17.20
C VAL A 79 -18.98 -1.09 18.33
N LYS A 80 -20.19 -1.65 18.15
CA LYS A 80 -21.21 -1.65 19.19
C LYS A 80 -20.94 -2.78 20.20
N LYS A 81 -21.23 -2.55 21.48
CA LYS A 81 -21.27 -3.60 22.52
C LYS A 81 -22.28 -4.69 22.12
N ASN A 82 -22.05 -5.91 22.60
CA ASN A 82 -22.89 -7.10 22.33
C ASN A 82 -23.02 -7.44 20.84
N THR A 83 -21.96 -7.20 20.06
CA THR A 83 -21.85 -7.70 18.69
C THR A 83 -20.80 -8.81 18.62
N GLN A 84 -20.90 -9.66 17.59
CA GLN A 84 -19.87 -10.68 17.33
C GLN A 84 -18.46 -10.07 17.23
N LEU A 85 -18.34 -8.84 16.72
CA LEU A 85 -17.06 -8.14 16.65
C LEU A 85 -16.58 -7.72 18.04
N SER A 86 -17.45 -7.20 18.92
CA SER A 86 -17.04 -6.88 20.29
C SER A 86 -16.63 -8.13 21.07
N GLU A 87 -17.37 -9.23 20.93
CA GLU A 87 -17.01 -10.53 21.54
C GLU A 87 -15.65 -11.03 21.05
N LEU A 88 -15.41 -10.94 19.73
CA LEU A 88 -14.11 -11.28 19.14
C LEU A 88 -12.98 -10.43 19.73
N LEU A 89 -13.19 -9.12 19.90
CA LEU A 89 -12.19 -8.23 20.51
C LEU A 89 -11.95 -8.58 21.98
N ILE A 90 -13.00 -8.92 22.73
CA ILE A 90 -12.90 -9.39 24.13
C ILE A 90 -12.05 -10.66 24.21
N GLN A 91 -12.26 -11.62 23.31
CA GLN A 91 -11.53 -12.89 23.30
C GLN A 91 -10.14 -12.81 22.64
N THR A 92 -9.82 -11.71 21.94
CA THR A 92 -8.53 -11.56 21.25
C THR A 92 -7.40 -11.44 22.28
N GLU A 93 -6.34 -12.23 22.11
CA GLU A 93 -5.16 -12.19 22.98
C GLU A 93 -4.15 -11.14 22.48
N VAL A 94 -3.91 -11.14 21.16
CA VAL A 94 -2.89 -10.29 20.52
C VAL A 94 -3.44 -9.65 19.26
N ILE A 95 -3.16 -8.36 19.10
CA ILE A 95 -3.37 -7.62 17.85
C ILE A 95 -2.01 -7.31 17.24
N ILE A 96 -1.80 -7.74 16.00
CA ILE A 96 -0.60 -7.43 15.21
C ILE A 96 -1.00 -6.46 14.11
N TRP A 97 -0.27 -5.35 14.00
CA TRP A 97 -0.51 -4.33 12.98
C TRP A 97 0.76 -4.04 12.19
N ASP A 98 0.78 -4.47 10.93
CA ASP A 98 1.91 -4.27 10.02
C ASP A 98 1.78 -2.97 9.19
N GLU A 99 2.93 -2.44 8.75
CA GLU A 99 3.05 -1.14 8.09
C GLU A 99 2.43 0.01 8.92
N ALA A 100 2.61 -0.05 10.24
CA ALA A 100 2.03 0.88 11.21
C ALA A 100 2.35 2.38 10.94
N PRO A 101 3.57 2.77 10.52
CA PRO A 101 3.88 4.18 10.22
C PRO A 101 3.01 4.83 9.14
N MET A 102 2.33 4.04 8.31
CA MET A 102 1.48 4.51 7.22
C MET A 102 0.08 4.94 7.68
N SER A 103 -0.32 4.63 8.93
CA SER A 103 -1.62 5.01 9.50
C SER A 103 -1.53 6.26 10.37
N ASP A 104 -2.54 7.13 10.29
CA ASP A 104 -2.68 8.30 11.18
C ASP A 104 -2.73 7.83 12.65
N ARG A 105 -2.09 8.58 13.55
CA ARG A 105 -2.06 8.27 14.99
C ARG A 105 -3.47 8.08 15.57
N ARG A 106 -4.44 8.82 15.05
CA ARG A 106 -5.84 8.77 15.48
C ARG A 106 -6.49 7.41 15.22
N CYS A 107 -5.99 6.62 14.27
CA CYS A 107 -6.44 5.24 14.07
C CYS A 107 -6.17 4.37 15.31
N TYR A 108 -4.99 4.54 15.91
CA TYR A 108 -4.58 3.79 17.10
C TYR A 108 -5.30 4.29 18.34
N GLU A 109 -5.43 5.62 18.47
CA GLU A 109 -6.14 6.26 19.59
C GLU A 109 -7.64 5.93 19.57
N SER A 110 -8.26 5.88 18.39
CA SER A 110 -9.65 5.43 18.25
C SER A 110 -9.82 3.98 18.72
N LEU A 111 -8.87 3.10 18.37
CA LEU A 111 -8.87 1.71 18.80
C LEU A 111 -8.65 1.60 20.32
N ASP A 112 -7.71 2.36 20.87
CA ASP A 112 -7.44 2.43 22.32
C ASP A 112 -8.69 2.82 23.10
N LYS A 113 -9.31 3.95 22.76
CA LYS A 113 -10.56 4.43 23.38
C LYS A 113 -11.67 3.37 23.32
N SER A 114 -11.81 2.72 22.17
CA SER A 114 -12.85 1.70 21.97
C SER A 114 -12.59 0.43 22.77
N LEU A 115 -11.33 -0.03 22.83
CA LEU A 115 -10.99 -1.23 23.61
C LEU A 115 -11.09 -1.00 25.11
N ARG A 116 -10.72 0.20 25.60
CA ARG A 116 -10.94 0.59 27.00
C ARG A 116 -12.41 0.50 27.41
N ASP A 117 -13.33 0.93 26.55
CA ASP A 117 -14.77 0.85 26.80
C ASP A 117 -15.32 -0.58 26.64
N ILE A 118 -14.88 -1.32 25.62
CA ILE A 118 -15.34 -2.69 25.36
C ILE A 118 -14.88 -3.66 26.46
N LEU A 119 -13.69 -3.44 27.02
CA LEU A 119 -13.07 -4.32 28.03
C LEU A 119 -13.28 -3.82 29.47
N ASP A 120 -14.01 -2.72 29.65
CA ASP A 120 -14.27 -2.08 30.95
C ASP A 120 -12.99 -1.81 31.75
N ASN A 121 -11.97 -1.29 31.05
CA ASN A 121 -10.66 -1.02 31.63
C ASN A 121 -10.13 0.36 31.17
N PRO A 122 -10.71 1.46 31.69
CA PRO A 122 -10.52 2.82 31.15
C PRO A 122 -9.11 3.39 31.34
N ASN A 123 -8.37 2.88 32.33
CA ASN A 123 -7.08 3.43 32.73
C ASN A 123 -5.87 2.70 32.13
N VAL A 124 -6.11 1.60 31.40
CA VAL A 124 -5.05 0.80 30.79
C VAL A 124 -5.11 0.96 29.27
N PRO A 125 -3.99 1.30 28.59
CA PRO A 125 -3.96 1.37 27.14
C PRO A 125 -4.55 0.11 26.50
N PHE A 126 -5.33 0.27 25.43
CA PHE A 126 -6.03 -0.77 24.69
C PHE A 126 -6.85 -1.73 25.58
N GLY A 127 -7.31 -1.26 26.75
CA GLY A 127 -8.02 -2.08 27.74
C GLY A 127 -7.21 -3.29 28.22
N GLY A 128 -5.88 -3.23 28.18
CA GLY A 128 -4.98 -4.32 28.59
C GLY A 128 -4.59 -5.29 27.48
N LYS A 129 -5.05 -5.11 26.23
CA LYS A 129 -4.68 -5.99 25.11
C LYS A 129 -3.21 -5.83 24.71
N THR A 130 -2.58 -6.94 24.36
CA THR A 130 -1.22 -6.95 23.79
C THR A 130 -1.26 -6.48 22.34
N ILE A 131 -0.48 -5.44 22.03
CA ILE A 131 -0.41 -4.81 20.71
C ILE A 131 1.03 -4.90 20.18
N LEU A 132 1.18 -5.50 19.00
CA LEU A 132 2.45 -5.59 18.28
C LEU A 132 2.35 -4.74 17.01
N LEU A 133 3.04 -3.62 16.99
CA LEU A 133 3.12 -2.74 15.82
C LEU A 133 4.40 -3.05 15.04
N GLY A 134 4.32 -2.97 13.72
CA GLY A 134 5.44 -3.26 12.81
C GLY A 134 5.60 -2.21 11.75
N GLY A 135 6.85 -1.84 11.44
CA GLY A 135 7.09 -1.02 10.27
C GLY A 135 8.49 -0.43 10.21
N ASP A 136 8.62 0.56 9.34
CA ASP A 136 9.84 1.31 9.10
C ASP A 136 9.49 2.77 8.85
N PHE A 137 9.99 3.67 9.68
CA PHE A 137 9.70 5.10 9.58
C PHE A 137 10.44 5.79 8.43
N ARG A 138 11.41 5.11 7.78
CA ARG A 138 12.00 5.55 6.50
C ARG A 138 11.00 5.46 5.34
N GLN A 139 9.91 4.71 5.51
CA GLN A 139 8.87 4.57 4.48
C GLN A 139 7.88 5.75 4.54
N THR A 140 6.83 5.72 3.72
CA THR A 140 5.88 6.84 3.66
C THR A 140 5.01 6.94 4.91
N PHE A 141 4.75 8.17 5.32
CA PHE A 141 3.85 8.54 6.42
C PHE A 141 2.38 8.54 5.97
N PRO A 142 1.42 8.81 6.90
CA PRO A 142 0.01 8.87 6.55
C PRO A 142 -0.26 9.93 5.48
N VAL A 143 -1.06 9.57 4.48
CA VAL A 143 -1.41 10.47 3.38
C VAL A 143 -2.48 11.45 3.87
N LYS A 144 -2.14 12.74 3.95
CA LYS A 144 -3.08 13.82 4.25
C LYS A 144 -3.15 14.83 3.10
N HIS A 145 -4.36 15.13 2.65
CA HIS A 145 -4.58 16.05 1.55
C HIS A 145 -4.15 17.47 1.93
N LYS A 146 -3.34 18.10 1.06
CA LYS A 146 -2.85 19.48 1.22
C LYS A 146 -2.12 19.76 2.55
N ALA A 147 -1.59 18.73 3.20
CA ALA A 147 -0.91 18.86 4.48
C ALA A 147 0.56 19.28 4.31
N CYS A 148 1.03 20.14 5.21
CA CYS A 148 2.43 20.50 5.33
C CYS A 148 3.22 19.46 6.17
N LYS A 149 4.55 19.60 6.22
CA LYS A 149 5.44 18.71 6.98
C LYS A 149 5.00 18.56 8.44
N SER A 150 4.70 19.66 9.13
CA SER A 150 4.32 19.63 10.55
C SER A 150 2.99 18.91 10.78
N GLU A 151 2.02 19.05 9.88
CA GLU A 151 0.75 18.33 9.93
C GLU A 151 0.89 16.83 9.66
N ILE A 152 1.82 16.44 8.78
CA ILE A 152 2.13 15.02 8.54
C ILE A 152 2.81 14.41 9.77
N ILE A 153 3.78 15.12 10.36
CA ILE A 153 4.47 14.67 11.58
C ILE A 153 3.48 14.60 12.75
N SER A 154 2.62 15.61 12.95
CA SER A 154 1.63 15.61 14.04
C SER A 154 0.60 14.48 13.93
N ALA A 155 0.40 13.96 12.72
CA ALA A 155 -0.45 12.81 12.44
C ALA A 155 0.27 11.46 12.56
N SER A 156 1.58 11.43 12.75
CA SER A 156 2.36 10.19 12.80
C SER A 156 2.26 9.51 14.17
N LEU A 157 2.40 8.17 14.18
CA LEU A 157 2.32 7.34 15.39
C LEU A 157 3.20 7.83 16.57
N PRO A 158 4.46 8.28 16.37
CA PRO A 158 5.29 8.78 17.47
C PRO A 158 4.77 10.03 18.18
N ARG A 159 3.81 10.75 17.59
CA ARG A 159 3.14 11.90 18.20
C ARG A 159 1.88 11.52 18.99
N SER A 160 1.52 10.24 19.03
CA SER A 160 0.42 9.75 19.87
C SER A 160 0.81 9.72 21.35
N TYR A 161 -0.15 9.95 22.24
CA TYR A 161 0.02 9.67 23.67
C TYR A 161 0.32 8.19 23.95
N LEU A 162 0.00 7.30 23.00
CA LEU A 162 0.27 5.88 23.10
C LEU A 162 1.76 5.54 22.93
N TRP A 163 2.53 6.36 22.22
CA TRP A 163 3.89 6.03 21.79
C TRP A 163 4.84 5.73 22.96
N GLN A 164 4.75 6.51 24.03
CA GLN A 164 5.56 6.34 25.25
C GLN A 164 5.39 4.98 25.93
N HIS A 165 4.29 4.26 25.65
CA HIS A 165 4.02 2.95 26.22
C HIS A 165 4.62 1.80 25.39
N PHE A 166 5.05 2.07 24.16
CA PHE A 166 5.62 1.05 23.27
C PHE A 166 7.12 0.86 23.53
N LYS A 167 7.52 -0.39 23.78
CA LYS A 167 8.94 -0.76 23.76
C LYS A 167 9.38 -1.06 22.32
N ILE A 168 10.41 -0.37 21.87
CA ILE A 168 10.96 -0.53 20.52
C ILE A 168 11.94 -1.71 20.49
N ILE A 169 11.79 -2.59 19.50
CA ILE A 169 12.73 -3.67 19.18
C ILE A 169 13.17 -3.49 17.74
N LYS A 170 14.48 -3.35 17.51
CA LYS A 170 15.07 -3.16 16.17
C LYS A 170 15.55 -4.50 15.62
N LEU A 171 15.08 -4.87 14.43
CA LEU A 171 15.63 -5.95 13.62
C LEU A 171 16.71 -5.36 12.70
N THR A 172 17.96 -5.80 12.87
CA THR A 172 19.13 -5.24 12.17
C THR A 172 19.74 -6.21 11.15
N GLU A 173 19.52 -7.51 11.30
CA GLU A 173 20.08 -8.51 10.39
C GLU A 173 19.32 -8.53 9.06
N ASN A 174 20.05 -8.35 7.96
CA ASN A 174 19.51 -8.52 6.62
C ASN A 174 19.49 -10.00 6.24
N MET A 175 18.32 -10.62 6.36
CA MET A 175 18.12 -12.04 6.07
C MET A 175 18.40 -12.41 4.61
N ARG A 176 18.43 -11.45 3.68
CA ARG A 176 18.79 -11.70 2.26
C ARG A 176 20.24 -12.16 2.11
N LEU A 177 21.12 -11.80 3.04
CA LEU A 177 22.54 -12.18 3.05
C LEU A 177 22.79 -13.59 3.57
N GLN A 178 21.80 -14.20 4.25
CA GLN A 178 21.93 -15.52 4.87
C GLN A 178 21.52 -16.69 3.93
N ARG A 179 21.39 -16.46 2.63
CA ARG A 179 21.04 -17.52 1.68
C ARG A 179 22.20 -18.54 1.56
N PRO A 180 21.93 -19.86 1.65
CA PRO A 180 22.94 -20.91 1.78
C PRO A 180 23.87 -21.08 0.55
N HIS A 181 23.62 -20.40 -0.57
CA HIS A 181 24.39 -20.53 -1.81
C HIS A 181 25.03 -19.22 -2.32
N LEU A 182 25.05 -18.15 -1.50
CA LEU A 182 25.70 -16.90 -1.92
C LEU A 182 27.21 -16.99 -1.77
N ASN A 183 27.93 -16.76 -2.87
CA ASN A 183 29.39 -16.61 -2.84
C ASN A 183 29.79 -15.25 -2.23
N CYS A 184 31.08 -15.07 -1.90
CA CYS A 184 31.57 -13.86 -1.22
C CYS A 184 31.31 -12.57 -2.03
N ASN A 185 31.42 -12.61 -3.36
CA ASN A 185 31.20 -11.46 -4.23
C ASN A 185 29.71 -11.07 -4.27
N GLU A 186 28.81 -12.04 -4.39
CA GLU A 186 27.36 -11.81 -4.37
C GLU A 186 26.90 -11.25 -3.03
N ARG A 187 27.45 -11.75 -1.91
CA ARG A 187 27.16 -11.20 -0.58
C ARG A 187 27.58 -9.74 -0.50
N LYS A 188 28.77 -9.40 -1.01
CA LYS A 188 29.26 -8.01 -1.03
C LYS A 188 28.33 -7.11 -1.86
N ILE A 189 27.96 -7.55 -3.07
CA ILE A 189 27.04 -6.81 -3.96
C ILE A 189 25.68 -6.56 -3.28
N ILE A 190 25.10 -7.57 -2.63
CA ILE A 190 23.81 -7.42 -1.91
C ILE A 190 23.97 -6.50 -0.69
N SER A 191 25.09 -6.60 0.03
CA SER A 191 25.40 -5.74 1.17
C SER A 191 25.54 -4.29 0.75
N ASP A 192 26.34 -4.00 -0.27
CA ASP A 192 26.56 -2.65 -0.80
C ASP A 192 25.24 -2.03 -1.29
N PHE A 193 24.42 -2.83 -1.97
CA PHE A 193 23.07 -2.41 -2.38
C PHE A 193 22.16 -2.11 -1.19
N SER A 194 22.14 -2.98 -0.17
CA SER A 194 21.37 -2.75 1.05
C SER A 194 21.80 -1.48 1.77
N ASN A 195 23.11 -1.23 1.86
CA ASN A 195 23.67 -0.03 2.49
C ASN A 195 23.31 1.23 1.69
N TRP A 196 23.37 1.17 0.35
CA TRP A 196 22.94 2.26 -0.51
C TRP A 196 21.45 2.59 -0.30
N LEU A 197 20.58 1.58 -0.22
CA LEU A 197 19.15 1.78 0.07
C LEU A 197 18.94 2.43 1.45
N LEU A 198 19.65 1.96 2.48
CA LEU A 198 19.55 2.54 3.82
C LEU A 198 20.02 4.00 3.84
N ASN A 199 21.15 4.31 3.21
CA ASN A 199 21.64 5.69 3.10
C ASN A 199 20.66 6.63 2.38
N ILE A 200 19.89 6.12 1.41
CA ILE A 200 18.78 6.87 0.80
C ILE A 200 17.64 7.08 1.80
N GLY A 201 17.25 6.03 2.54
CA GLY A 201 16.18 6.09 3.53
C GLY A 201 16.50 6.97 4.75
N ASP A 202 17.77 7.04 5.15
CA ASP A 202 18.28 7.88 6.23
C ASP A 202 18.56 9.33 5.78
N GLY A 203 18.40 9.62 4.48
CA GLY A 203 18.71 10.94 3.93
C GLY A 203 20.19 11.29 4.00
N ILE A 204 21.09 10.30 4.11
CA ILE A 204 22.54 10.49 4.11
C ILE A 204 23.01 10.80 2.68
N SER A 205 22.50 10.07 1.69
CA SER A 205 22.87 10.23 0.28
C SER A 205 22.41 11.55 -0.32
N GLY A 206 23.25 12.12 -1.18
CA GLY A 206 22.93 13.28 -2.01
C GLY A 206 23.38 14.63 -1.43
N GLU A 207 23.19 15.66 -2.23
CA GLU A 207 23.54 17.05 -1.93
C GLU A 207 22.28 17.86 -1.62
N PHE A 208 22.35 18.88 -0.76
CA PHE A 208 21.20 19.75 -0.51
C PHE A 208 20.83 20.52 -1.78
N ILE A 209 19.53 20.54 -2.11
CA ILE A 209 19.02 21.31 -3.27
C ILE A 209 18.91 22.79 -2.91
N ASP A 210 18.45 23.05 -1.70
CA ASP A 210 18.31 24.39 -1.12
C ASP A 210 18.64 24.30 0.37
N SER A 211 19.53 25.17 0.84
CA SER A 211 19.93 25.27 2.25
C SER A 211 18.76 25.61 3.18
N SER A 212 17.67 26.17 2.65
CA SER A 212 16.42 26.41 3.39
C SER A 212 15.58 25.14 3.59
N SER A 213 15.88 24.04 2.87
CA SER A 213 15.11 22.80 2.87
C SER A 213 15.96 21.59 3.32
N PRO A 214 16.26 21.45 4.63
CA PRO A 214 17.19 20.43 5.13
C PRO A 214 16.73 18.99 4.88
N ASP A 215 15.44 18.77 4.62
CA ASP A 215 14.91 17.43 4.33
C ASP A 215 15.09 17.01 2.87
N THR A 216 15.48 17.92 1.98
CA THR A 216 15.48 17.71 0.53
C THR A 216 16.90 17.63 -0.01
N LYS A 217 17.23 16.49 -0.60
CA LYS A 217 18.52 16.26 -1.26
C LYS A 217 18.35 15.81 -2.70
N ARG A 218 19.30 16.16 -3.55
CA ARG A 218 19.47 15.63 -4.90
C ARG A 218 20.40 14.43 -4.83
N VAL A 219 19.91 13.27 -5.25
CA VAL A 219 20.66 12.02 -5.25
C VAL A 219 21.03 11.65 -6.67
N VAL A 220 22.31 11.30 -6.89
CA VAL A 220 22.79 10.70 -8.13
C VAL A 220 22.47 9.21 -8.10
N ILE A 221 21.78 8.73 -9.13
CA ILE A 221 21.48 7.30 -9.27
C ILE A 221 22.64 6.63 -10.00
N PRO A 222 23.20 5.52 -9.48
CA PRO A 222 24.24 4.78 -10.18
C PRO A 222 23.81 4.31 -11.58
N ASP A 223 24.70 4.44 -12.57
CA ASP A 223 24.44 4.13 -13.99
C ASP A 223 23.91 2.71 -14.22
N GLN A 224 24.37 1.75 -13.41
CA GLN A 224 23.90 0.36 -13.49
C GLN A 224 22.38 0.21 -13.27
N PHE A 225 21.74 1.15 -12.56
CA PHE A 225 20.30 1.15 -12.33
C PHE A 225 19.55 2.03 -13.33
N LEU A 226 20.23 2.94 -14.03
CA LEU A 226 19.59 3.85 -14.97
C LEU A 226 19.24 3.15 -16.28
N ILE A 227 18.11 3.57 -16.84
CA ILE A 227 17.82 3.45 -18.26
C ILE A 227 18.12 4.83 -18.88
N PRO A 228 19.05 4.93 -19.84
CA PRO A 228 19.33 6.17 -20.54
C PRO A 228 18.05 6.74 -21.15
N TYR A 229 17.85 8.04 -21.01
CA TYR A 229 16.68 8.72 -21.54
C TYR A 229 16.83 8.95 -23.06
N ASP A 230 15.85 8.47 -23.81
CA ASP A 230 15.63 8.68 -25.24
C ASP A 230 14.13 8.47 -25.54
N ASP A 231 13.71 8.67 -26.78
CA ASP A 231 12.31 8.56 -27.21
C ASP A 231 11.69 7.17 -26.92
N ASN A 232 12.52 6.13 -26.80
CA ASN A 232 12.09 4.76 -26.55
C ASN A 232 12.33 4.31 -25.10
N ALA A 233 12.79 5.19 -24.20
CA ALA A 233 13.25 4.80 -22.88
C ALA A 233 12.13 4.18 -22.02
N LEU A 234 10.90 4.70 -22.13
CA LEU A 234 9.76 4.10 -21.43
C LEU A 234 9.43 2.70 -21.97
N GLN A 235 9.53 2.50 -23.28
CA GLN A 235 9.37 1.16 -23.87
C GLN A 235 10.47 0.21 -23.38
N LYS A 236 11.73 0.67 -23.30
CA LYS A 236 12.84 -0.12 -22.73
C LYS A 236 12.57 -0.51 -21.27
N LEU A 237 12.03 0.41 -20.46
CA LEU A 237 11.61 0.10 -19.08
C LEU A 237 10.49 -0.95 -19.06
N ILE A 238 9.51 -0.81 -19.94
CA ILE A 238 8.41 -1.78 -20.06
C ILE A 238 8.95 -3.14 -20.47
N TYR A 239 9.78 -3.24 -21.50
CA TYR A 239 10.39 -4.51 -21.93
C TYR A 239 11.29 -5.14 -20.87
N PHE A 240 11.98 -4.31 -20.07
CA PHE A 240 12.71 -4.82 -18.92
C PHE A 240 11.77 -5.56 -17.96
N ILE A 241 10.57 -5.06 -17.69
CA ILE A 241 9.62 -5.70 -16.76
C ILE A 241 8.78 -6.80 -17.44
N TYR A 242 8.18 -6.46 -18.56
CA TYR A 242 7.25 -7.25 -19.37
C TYR A 242 7.83 -7.44 -20.77
N ASN A 243 8.77 -8.38 -20.90
CA ASN A 243 9.32 -8.74 -22.20
C ASN A 243 8.23 -9.32 -23.13
N ASP A 244 8.57 -9.50 -24.42
CA ASP A 244 7.63 -10.03 -25.43
C ASP A 244 6.97 -11.34 -25.01
N THR A 245 7.74 -12.24 -24.41
CA THR A 245 7.24 -13.54 -23.95
C THR A 245 6.18 -13.37 -22.85
N ILE A 246 6.43 -12.49 -21.87
CA ILE A 246 5.50 -12.23 -20.77
C ILE A 246 4.24 -11.52 -21.28
N LEU A 247 4.37 -10.57 -22.21
CA LEU A 247 3.19 -9.90 -22.79
C LEU A 247 2.35 -10.85 -23.63
N LYS A 248 2.98 -11.77 -24.38
CA LYS A 248 2.27 -12.76 -25.22
C LYS A 248 1.66 -13.89 -24.42
N PHE A 249 2.38 -14.38 -23.41
CA PHE A 249 2.00 -15.55 -22.60
C PHE A 249 2.15 -15.24 -21.11
N PRO A 250 1.33 -14.34 -20.56
CA PRO A 250 1.41 -14.00 -19.16
C PRO A 250 0.90 -15.15 -18.30
N THR A 251 1.63 -15.46 -17.25
CA THR A 251 1.22 -16.40 -16.22
C THR A 251 1.12 -15.68 -14.87
N PRO A 252 0.37 -16.23 -13.90
CA PRO A 252 0.35 -15.72 -12.53
C PRO A 252 1.75 -15.51 -11.94
N GLU A 253 2.65 -16.48 -12.12
CA GLU A 253 4.03 -16.44 -11.62
C GLU A 253 4.80 -15.30 -12.28
N ASN A 254 4.64 -15.11 -13.59
CA ASN A 254 5.34 -14.08 -14.32
C ASN A 254 4.89 -12.66 -14.01
N LEU A 255 3.67 -12.46 -13.49
CA LEU A 255 3.12 -11.11 -13.23
C LEU A 255 3.04 -10.74 -11.75
N SER A 256 2.94 -11.74 -10.86
CA SER A 256 2.74 -11.55 -9.42
C SER A 256 3.83 -10.71 -8.74
N ASP A 257 5.09 -10.90 -9.16
CA ASP A 257 6.27 -10.30 -8.55
C ASP A 257 6.92 -9.17 -9.37
N LYS A 258 6.21 -8.67 -10.39
CA LYS A 258 6.69 -7.61 -11.29
C LYS A 258 5.75 -6.42 -11.32
N ALA A 259 6.31 -5.22 -11.24
CA ALA A 259 5.56 -3.98 -11.40
C ALA A 259 6.44 -2.82 -11.88
N ILE A 260 5.80 -1.88 -12.57
CA ILE A 260 6.32 -0.52 -12.72
C ILE A 260 5.72 0.34 -11.62
N VAL A 261 6.54 1.10 -10.91
CA VAL A 261 6.10 2.04 -9.88
C VAL A 261 6.38 3.47 -10.28
N CYS A 262 5.48 4.38 -9.90
CA CYS A 262 5.61 5.81 -10.19
C CYS A 262 4.97 6.66 -9.09
N PRO A 263 5.24 7.98 -9.03
CA PRO A 263 4.77 8.82 -7.92
C PRO A 263 3.25 9.07 -7.92
N LYS A 264 2.60 9.20 -9.08
CA LYS A 264 1.19 9.63 -9.21
C LYS A 264 0.30 8.61 -9.91
N ASN A 265 -1.00 8.63 -9.59
CA ASN A 265 -2.00 7.73 -10.19
C ASN A 265 -2.16 7.94 -11.70
N ASP A 266 -2.05 9.18 -12.18
CA ASP A 266 -2.22 9.50 -13.61
C ASP A 266 -1.09 8.90 -14.43
N THR A 267 0.15 9.00 -13.93
CA THR A 267 1.32 8.34 -14.51
C THR A 267 1.14 6.82 -14.53
N ALA A 268 0.65 6.21 -13.45
CA ALA A 268 0.37 4.77 -13.42
C ALA A 268 -0.69 4.40 -14.47
N SER A 269 -1.75 5.21 -14.59
CA SER A 269 -2.84 4.98 -15.55
C SER A 269 -2.34 5.10 -17.00
N TYR A 270 -1.48 6.07 -17.28
CA TYR A 270 -0.82 6.24 -18.57
C TYR A 270 -0.01 5.00 -18.96
N ILE A 271 0.88 4.52 -18.08
CA ILE A 271 1.68 3.32 -18.34
C ILE A 271 0.78 2.09 -18.51
N ASN A 272 -0.25 1.95 -17.65
CA ASN A 272 -1.20 0.84 -17.74
C ASN A 272 -1.91 0.79 -19.10
N ARG A 273 -2.34 1.94 -19.62
CA ARG A 273 -2.95 2.04 -20.94
C ARG A 273 -1.96 1.68 -22.05
N LEU A 274 -0.75 2.23 -21.99
CA LEU A 274 0.29 1.96 -22.99
C LEU A 274 0.67 0.47 -23.03
N VAL A 275 0.86 -0.18 -21.88
CA VAL A 275 1.17 -1.62 -21.82
C VAL A 275 -0.04 -2.46 -22.29
N LEU A 276 -1.27 -2.05 -21.98
CA LEU A 276 -2.47 -2.71 -22.50
C LEU A 276 -2.54 -2.63 -24.03
N GLU A 277 -2.20 -1.47 -24.62
CA GLU A 277 -2.15 -1.28 -26.08
C GLU A 277 -1.07 -2.20 -26.71
N MET A 278 0.10 -2.33 -26.08
CA MET A 278 1.20 -3.21 -26.52
C MET A 278 0.88 -4.71 -26.41
N ALA A 279 0.09 -5.11 -25.42
CA ALA A 279 -0.27 -6.52 -25.21
C ALA A 279 -1.12 -7.06 -26.37
N PRO A 280 -0.95 -8.32 -26.80
CA PRO A 280 -1.78 -8.89 -27.86
C PRO A 280 -3.23 -9.10 -27.39
N GLY A 281 -4.13 -9.25 -28.36
CA GLY A 281 -5.55 -9.48 -28.12
C GLY A 281 -6.42 -8.25 -28.34
N GLN A 282 -7.72 -8.49 -28.47
CA GLN A 282 -8.73 -7.46 -28.73
C GLN A 282 -9.11 -6.74 -27.43
N ILE A 283 -9.18 -5.41 -27.49
CA ILE A 283 -9.74 -4.60 -26.40
C ILE A 283 -11.24 -4.83 -26.33
N PHE A 284 -11.73 -5.17 -25.13
CA PHE A 284 -13.14 -5.15 -24.80
C PHE A 284 -13.42 -3.95 -23.90
N THR A 285 -14.36 -3.11 -24.30
CA THR A 285 -14.73 -1.89 -23.59
C THR A 285 -16.01 -2.09 -22.81
N TYR A 286 -15.96 -1.85 -21.50
CA TYR A 286 -17.13 -1.84 -20.63
C TYR A 286 -17.47 -0.41 -20.23
N LEU A 287 -18.61 0.09 -20.70
CA LEU A 287 -19.15 1.38 -20.28
C LEU A 287 -19.89 1.25 -18.94
N SER A 288 -19.72 2.23 -18.05
CA SER A 288 -20.44 2.28 -16.78
C SER A 288 -21.88 2.76 -16.96
N THR A 289 -22.67 2.64 -15.90
CA THR A 289 -23.98 3.30 -15.80
C THR A 289 -23.90 4.30 -14.67
N ASP A 290 -24.00 5.58 -15.00
CA ASP A 290 -23.84 6.68 -14.06
C ASP A 290 -25.20 7.31 -13.76
N SER A 291 -25.38 7.73 -12.51
CA SER A 291 -26.65 8.24 -11.99
C SER A 291 -26.39 9.19 -10.83
N ILE A 292 -27.36 10.06 -10.59
CA ILE A 292 -27.36 11.02 -9.50
C ILE A 292 -28.33 10.54 -8.42
N ILE A 293 -27.98 10.76 -7.15
CA ILE A 293 -28.94 10.75 -6.05
C ILE A 293 -29.00 12.18 -5.51
N PRO A 294 -30.13 12.89 -5.68
CA PRO A 294 -30.26 14.26 -5.23
C PRO A 294 -30.29 14.35 -3.70
N HIS A 295 -29.85 15.49 -3.15
CA HIS A 295 -29.98 15.76 -1.72
C HIS A 295 -31.44 16.08 -1.36
N THR A 296 -31.83 15.83 -0.11
CA THR A 296 -33.20 16.02 0.38
C THR A 296 -33.65 17.48 0.17
N GLY A 297 -34.75 17.68 -0.57
CA GLY A 297 -35.33 19.00 -0.86
C GLY A 297 -35.29 19.40 -2.33
N ASP A 298 -34.62 18.60 -3.17
CA ASP A 298 -34.53 18.80 -4.62
C ASP A 298 -35.82 18.35 -5.33
N ARG A 299 -36.34 19.20 -6.23
CA ARG A 299 -37.58 18.97 -6.99
C ARG A 299 -37.34 18.32 -8.36
N GLY A 300 -36.15 17.76 -8.59
CA GLY A 300 -35.74 17.16 -9.87
C GLY A 300 -34.97 18.11 -10.78
N ASP A 301 -34.64 19.31 -10.30
CA ASP A 301 -33.89 20.32 -11.07
C ASP A 301 -32.45 19.85 -11.35
N THR A 302 -31.87 19.07 -10.43
CA THR A 302 -30.49 18.57 -10.56
C THR A 302 -30.32 17.56 -11.68
N GLU A 303 -31.31 16.74 -12.00
CA GLU A 303 -31.22 15.79 -13.13
C GLU A 303 -31.23 16.50 -14.49
N ILE A 304 -31.87 17.67 -14.57
CA ILE A 304 -31.91 18.52 -15.77
C ILE A 304 -30.59 19.28 -15.94
N LEU A 305 -29.99 19.73 -14.83
CA LEU A 305 -28.76 20.53 -14.85
C LEU A 305 -27.49 19.70 -15.16
N TYR A 306 -27.51 18.40 -14.88
CA TYR A 306 -26.33 17.53 -15.00
C TYR A 306 -26.60 16.33 -15.92
N PRO A 307 -26.38 16.48 -17.24
CA PRO A 307 -26.63 15.41 -18.21
C PRO A 307 -25.67 14.22 -18.02
N VAL A 308 -26.05 13.05 -18.52
CA VAL A 308 -25.28 11.80 -18.35
C VAL A 308 -23.89 11.90 -18.99
N GLU A 309 -23.75 12.63 -20.08
CA GLU A 309 -22.46 12.88 -20.73
C GLU A 309 -21.48 13.58 -19.77
N TYR A 310 -21.95 14.57 -19.01
CA TYR A 310 -21.15 15.22 -17.97
C TYR A 310 -20.76 14.23 -16.87
N LEU A 311 -21.70 13.39 -16.43
CA LEU A 311 -21.45 12.37 -15.41
C LEU A 311 -20.39 11.34 -15.84
N ASN A 312 -20.41 10.94 -17.11
CA ASN A 312 -19.44 10.00 -17.68
C ASN A 312 -18.00 10.56 -17.67
N HIS A 313 -17.84 11.88 -17.69
CA HIS A 313 -16.53 12.55 -17.59
C HIS A 313 -16.00 12.69 -16.17
N LEU A 314 -16.84 12.51 -15.14
CA LEU A 314 -16.40 12.59 -13.76
C LEU A 314 -15.51 11.38 -13.40
N ASP A 315 -14.32 11.67 -12.87
CA ASP A 315 -13.39 10.67 -12.36
C ASP A 315 -13.09 10.94 -10.88
N PHE A 316 -13.21 9.88 -10.07
CA PHE A 316 -13.10 9.96 -8.62
C PHE A 316 -12.14 8.90 -8.09
N SER A 317 -11.35 9.28 -7.09
CA SER A 317 -10.45 8.33 -6.42
C SER A 317 -11.25 7.16 -5.82
N GLY A 318 -10.81 5.93 -6.10
CA GLY A 318 -11.46 4.73 -5.59
C GLY A 318 -12.72 4.29 -6.34
N ILE A 319 -13.04 4.95 -7.47
CA ILE A 319 -14.08 4.54 -8.42
C ILE A 319 -13.41 4.21 -9.77
N PRO A 320 -13.80 3.12 -10.45
CA PRO A 320 -13.35 2.85 -11.81
C PRO A 320 -13.81 3.93 -12.80
N ALA A 321 -13.05 4.12 -13.88
CA ALA A 321 -13.41 5.01 -14.97
C ALA A 321 -14.73 4.58 -15.64
N HIS A 322 -15.41 5.53 -16.29
CA HIS A 322 -16.60 5.25 -17.09
C HIS A 322 -16.29 4.20 -18.16
N GLU A 323 -15.25 4.44 -18.94
CA GLU A 323 -14.73 3.53 -19.95
C GLU A 323 -13.67 2.60 -19.34
N LEU A 324 -13.99 1.31 -19.22
CA LEU A 324 -13.07 0.30 -18.73
C LEU A 324 -12.61 -0.61 -19.88
N ASN A 325 -11.41 -0.34 -20.38
CA ASN A 325 -10.76 -1.11 -21.44
C ASN A 325 -9.94 -2.26 -20.87
N LEU A 326 -10.27 -3.48 -21.29
CA LEU A 326 -9.64 -4.72 -20.81
C LEU A 326 -9.27 -5.64 -21.98
N LYS A 327 -8.28 -6.49 -21.78
CA LYS A 327 -7.94 -7.62 -22.65
C LYS A 327 -7.91 -8.90 -21.83
N VAL A 328 -8.25 -10.03 -22.46
CA VAL A 328 -7.93 -11.35 -21.90
C VAL A 328 -6.43 -11.42 -21.69
N ASN A 329 -5.98 -12.12 -20.64
CA ASN A 329 -4.58 -12.24 -20.25
C ASN A 329 -3.94 -10.94 -19.69
N SER A 330 -4.71 -9.88 -19.43
CA SER A 330 -4.19 -8.70 -18.73
C SER A 330 -4.36 -8.79 -17.20
N PRO A 331 -3.38 -8.31 -16.42
CA PRO A 331 -3.51 -8.19 -14.98
C PRO A 331 -4.39 -6.99 -14.61
N VAL A 332 -5.31 -7.22 -13.68
CA VAL A 332 -6.16 -6.21 -13.07
C VAL A 332 -6.02 -6.23 -11.54
N ILE A 333 -6.38 -5.14 -10.89
CA ILE A 333 -6.45 -5.01 -9.44
C ILE A 333 -7.87 -4.71 -9.00
N LEU A 334 -8.32 -5.41 -7.97
CA LEU A 334 -9.64 -5.22 -7.38
C LEU A 334 -9.65 -3.93 -6.55
N MET A 335 -10.66 -3.09 -6.73
CA MET A 335 -10.78 -1.77 -6.09
C MET A 335 -11.67 -1.77 -4.83
N ARG A 336 -12.41 -2.86 -4.58
CA ARG A 336 -13.33 -3.01 -3.44
C ARG A 336 -13.23 -4.39 -2.82
N ASN A 337 -13.58 -4.48 -1.54
CA ASN A 337 -13.73 -5.76 -0.87
C ASN A 337 -15.03 -6.41 -1.34
N LEU A 338 -14.93 -7.59 -1.96
CA LEU A 338 -16.10 -8.37 -2.39
C LEU A 338 -16.30 -9.57 -1.47
N ASN A 339 -15.25 -10.37 -1.28
CA ASN A 339 -15.27 -11.56 -0.44
C ASN A 339 -13.88 -11.78 0.15
N GLN A 340 -13.68 -11.29 1.38
CA GLN A 340 -12.38 -11.33 2.04
C GLN A 340 -11.94 -12.76 2.38
N THR A 341 -12.88 -13.65 2.68
CA THR A 341 -12.61 -15.06 2.98
C THR A 341 -12.05 -15.82 1.78
N CYS A 342 -12.46 -15.45 0.56
CA CYS A 342 -11.92 -15.99 -0.69
C CYS A 342 -10.76 -15.17 -1.27
N GLY A 343 -10.19 -14.23 -0.49
CA GLY A 343 -9.08 -13.39 -0.96
C GLY A 343 -9.45 -12.27 -1.92
N LEU A 344 -10.74 -11.98 -2.13
CA LEU A 344 -11.23 -10.87 -2.97
C LEU A 344 -11.36 -9.58 -2.17
N CYS A 345 -10.21 -8.97 -1.89
CA CYS A 345 -10.04 -7.71 -1.17
C CYS A 345 -9.58 -6.58 -2.10
N ASN A 346 -9.78 -5.34 -1.68
CA ASN A 346 -9.17 -4.19 -2.34
C ASN A 346 -7.63 -4.36 -2.35
N GLY A 347 -7.04 -4.33 -3.54
CA GLY A 347 -5.62 -4.58 -3.76
C GLY A 347 -5.29 -5.97 -4.31
N THR A 348 -6.23 -6.93 -4.28
CA THR A 348 -6.01 -8.26 -4.87
C THR A 348 -5.77 -8.13 -6.38
N ARG A 349 -4.65 -8.65 -6.87
CA ARG A 349 -4.35 -8.71 -8.30
C ARG A 349 -4.92 -10.00 -8.89
N LEU A 350 -5.49 -9.87 -10.08
CA LEU A 350 -6.12 -10.95 -10.83
C LEU A 350 -5.58 -10.95 -12.26
N LEU A 351 -5.54 -12.12 -12.89
CA LEU A 351 -5.27 -12.28 -14.32
C LEU A 351 -6.57 -12.63 -15.03
N ILE A 352 -6.99 -11.81 -16.00
CA ILE A 352 -8.25 -12.02 -16.72
C ILE A 352 -8.14 -13.29 -17.57
N SER A 353 -9.06 -14.23 -17.38
CA SER A 353 -9.20 -15.43 -18.21
C SER A 353 -10.30 -15.28 -19.25
N GLN A 354 -11.40 -14.61 -18.91
CA GLN A 354 -12.52 -14.39 -19.84
C GLN A 354 -13.27 -13.08 -19.58
N LEU A 355 -13.67 -12.42 -20.67
CA LEU A 355 -14.45 -11.19 -20.65
C LEU A 355 -15.87 -11.49 -21.16
N LEU A 356 -16.85 -11.55 -20.24
CA LEU A 356 -18.26 -11.75 -20.57
C LEU A 356 -19.06 -10.44 -20.35
N PRO A 357 -20.25 -10.27 -20.96
CA PRO A 357 -20.99 -9.01 -20.86
C PRO A 357 -21.36 -8.56 -19.44
N LYS A 358 -21.65 -9.52 -18.54
CA LYS A 358 -22.16 -9.23 -17.18
C LYS A 358 -21.20 -9.61 -16.05
N VAL A 359 -20.19 -10.42 -16.34
CA VAL A 359 -19.25 -10.99 -15.37
C VAL A 359 -17.86 -11.05 -16.02
N ILE A 360 -16.82 -10.76 -15.26
CA ILE A 360 -15.44 -10.99 -15.69
C ILE A 360 -14.91 -12.18 -14.93
N GLU A 361 -14.30 -13.12 -15.65
CA GLU A 361 -13.62 -14.24 -15.06
C GLU A 361 -12.13 -13.95 -14.95
N ALA A 362 -11.55 -14.26 -13.79
CA ALA A 362 -10.14 -14.06 -13.56
C ALA A 362 -9.56 -15.10 -12.59
N ILE A 363 -8.24 -15.19 -12.55
CA ILE A 363 -7.48 -16.03 -11.63
C ILE A 363 -6.75 -15.14 -10.64
N ILE A 364 -6.79 -15.44 -9.35
CA ILE A 364 -6.05 -14.69 -8.33
C ILE A 364 -4.54 -14.93 -8.50
N ILE A 365 -3.75 -13.86 -8.51
CA ILE A 365 -2.28 -13.92 -8.69
C ILE A 365 -1.49 -13.35 -7.50
N THR A 366 -2.16 -12.94 -6.42
CA THR A 366 -1.52 -12.45 -5.19
C THR A 366 -2.21 -12.95 -3.92
N GLY A 367 -1.44 -13.16 -2.85
CA GLY A 367 -1.95 -13.54 -1.53
C GLY A 367 -2.13 -15.05 -1.35
N ASN A 368 -2.89 -15.46 -0.34
CA ASN A 368 -3.03 -16.88 0.04
C ASN A 368 -3.94 -17.69 -0.89
N ALA A 369 -4.69 -17.04 -1.78
CA ALA A 369 -5.66 -17.65 -2.68
C ALA A 369 -5.17 -17.71 -4.14
N ILE A 370 -3.85 -17.68 -4.37
CA ILE A 370 -3.25 -17.75 -5.71
C ILE A 370 -3.75 -18.98 -6.46
N GLY A 371 -4.05 -18.81 -7.75
CA GLY A 371 -4.54 -19.87 -8.64
C GLY A 371 -6.05 -20.10 -8.58
N GLN A 372 -6.76 -19.51 -7.61
CA GLN A 372 -8.22 -19.65 -7.54
C GLN A 372 -8.91 -18.85 -8.64
N ARG A 373 -9.84 -19.51 -9.33
CA ARG A 373 -10.72 -18.92 -10.33
C ARG A 373 -11.87 -18.17 -9.65
N VAL A 374 -12.14 -16.96 -10.10
CA VAL A 374 -13.12 -16.05 -9.52
C VAL A 374 -13.95 -15.33 -10.59
N TYR A 375 -15.14 -14.90 -10.19
CA TYR A 375 -16.08 -14.19 -11.03
C TYR A 375 -16.37 -12.82 -10.43
N ILE A 376 -16.11 -11.76 -11.19
CA ILE A 376 -16.23 -10.38 -10.75
C ILE A 376 -17.47 -9.77 -11.40
N PRO A 377 -18.52 -9.44 -10.63
CA PRO A 377 -19.69 -8.75 -11.13
C PRO A 377 -19.49 -7.22 -11.12
N ARG A 378 -20.36 -6.50 -11.83
CA ARG A 378 -20.50 -5.05 -11.65
C ARG A 378 -21.10 -4.73 -10.29
N ILE A 379 -20.58 -3.71 -9.63
CA ILE A 379 -21.12 -3.19 -8.37
C ILE A 379 -21.41 -1.70 -8.50
N SER A 380 -22.21 -1.16 -7.58
CA SER A 380 -22.44 0.28 -7.49
C SER A 380 -21.44 0.93 -6.53
N PHE A 381 -20.81 1.98 -7.03
CA PHE A 381 -19.98 2.91 -6.29
C PHE A 381 -20.82 4.15 -5.98
N VAL A 382 -20.73 4.63 -4.75
CA VAL A 382 -21.38 5.86 -4.31
C VAL A 382 -20.29 6.81 -3.85
N HIS A 383 -20.30 8.03 -4.37
CA HIS A 383 -19.42 9.12 -4.00
C HIS A 383 -20.27 10.28 -3.49
N ASN A 384 -20.09 10.61 -2.22
CA ASN A 384 -20.78 11.69 -1.55
C ASN A 384 -19.72 12.71 -1.16
N ASP A 385 -19.56 13.74 -1.99
CA ASP A 385 -18.66 14.86 -1.74
C ASP A 385 -19.50 16.09 -1.42
N LYS A 386 -19.13 16.82 -0.36
CA LYS A 386 -19.83 18.04 0.05
C LYS A 386 -19.63 19.18 -0.95
N GLU A 387 -18.61 19.10 -1.81
CA GLU A 387 -18.37 20.07 -2.88
C GLU A 387 -19.29 19.86 -4.09
N LEU A 388 -19.90 18.67 -4.22
CA LEU A 388 -20.85 18.38 -5.30
C LEU A 388 -22.29 18.69 -4.84
N PRO A 389 -23.15 19.21 -5.74
CA PRO A 389 -24.56 19.46 -5.42
C PRO A 389 -25.39 18.16 -5.39
N PHE A 390 -24.75 17.01 -5.52
CA PHE A 390 -25.40 15.71 -5.55
C PHE A 390 -24.50 14.57 -5.08
N VAL A 391 -25.12 13.44 -4.76
CA VAL A 391 -24.40 12.18 -4.53
C VAL A 391 -24.27 11.43 -5.85
N PHE A 392 -23.03 11.23 -6.30
CA PHE A 392 -22.73 10.52 -7.54
C PHE A 392 -22.77 9.01 -7.35
N LYS A 393 -23.37 8.28 -8.29
CA LYS A 393 -23.42 6.82 -8.29
C LYS A 393 -23.03 6.23 -9.65
N ARG A 394 -21.98 5.41 -9.67
CA ARG A 394 -21.48 4.69 -10.85
C ARG A 394 -21.60 3.18 -10.67
N ARG A 395 -22.23 2.49 -11.62
CA ARG A 395 -22.24 1.01 -11.69
C ARG A 395 -21.21 0.52 -12.71
N GLN A 396 -20.16 -0.14 -12.22
CA GLN A 396 -19.05 -0.63 -13.05
C GLN A 396 -18.39 -1.87 -12.41
N PHE A 397 -17.59 -2.61 -13.17
CA PHE A 397 -16.72 -3.64 -12.59
C PHE A 397 -15.69 -3.00 -11.66
N PRO A 398 -15.46 -3.54 -10.45
CA PRO A 398 -14.52 -2.98 -9.49
C PRO A 398 -13.06 -3.27 -9.83
N LEU A 399 -12.65 -3.07 -11.07
CA LEU A 399 -11.35 -3.47 -11.61
C LEU A 399 -10.64 -2.27 -12.25
N ARG A 400 -9.30 -2.32 -12.22
CA ARG A 400 -8.41 -1.45 -12.99
C ARG A 400 -7.22 -2.25 -13.48
N ILE A 401 -6.68 -1.96 -14.67
CA ILE A 401 -5.43 -2.55 -15.15
C ILE A 401 -4.29 -2.28 -14.16
N CYS A 402 -3.37 -3.24 -13.97
CA CYS A 402 -2.32 -3.18 -12.94
C CYS A 402 -0.92 -3.67 -13.38
N TYR A 403 -0.45 -3.26 -14.56
CA TYR A 403 0.97 -3.33 -14.92
C TYR A 403 1.83 -2.31 -14.16
N ALA A 404 1.26 -1.15 -13.87
CA ALA A 404 1.88 -0.09 -13.09
C ALA A 404 1.02 0.29 -11.88
N MET A 405 1.67 0.70 -10.80
CA MET A 405 1.03 1.21 -9.59
C MET A 405 1.79 2.40 -9.01
N THR A 406 1.20 3.07 -8.03
CA THR A 406 1.91 4.13 -7.31
C THR A 406 2.91 3.55 -6.31
N ILE A 407 3.97 4.30 -6.04
CA ILE A 407 4.97 3.93 -5.03
C ILE A 407 4.29 3.65 -3.67
N ASN A 408 3.34 4.48 -3.24
CA ASN A 408 2.60 4.30 -1.99
C ASN A 408 1.83 2.96 -1.95
N LYS A 409 1.28 2.48 -3.08
CA LYS A 409 0.62 1.17 -3.16
C LYS A 409 1.61 0.00 -3.16
N SER A 410 2.84 0.22 -3.60
CA SER A 410 3.90 -0.80 -3.57
C SER A 410 4.44 -1.08 -2.15
N GLN A 411 4.13 -0.21 -1.19
CA GLN A 411 4.56 -0.35 0.19
C GLN A 411 4.09 -1.69 0.81
N GLY A 412 4.96 -2.32 1.60
CA GLY A 412 4.78 -3.70 2.10
C GLY A 412 5.13 -4.83 1.13
N GLN A 413 5.23 -4.61 -0.18
CA GLN A 413 5.50 -5.68 -1.15
C GLN A 413 7.00 -5.93 -1.38
N SER A 414 7.36 -7.16 -1.75
CA SER A 414 8.67 -7.49 -2.34
C SER A 414 8.47 -7.87 -3.80
N LEU A 415 9.24 -7.28 -4.71
CA LEU A 415 9.13 -7.49 -6.14
C LEU A 415 10.46 -8.04 -6.69
N ASN A 416 10.38 -9.10 -7.49
CA ASN A 416 11.55 -9.73 -8.13
C ASN A 416 12.03 -8.97 -9.36
N LYS A 417 11.19 -8.11 -9.94
CA LYS A 417 11.60 -7.16 -10.97
C LYS A 417 10.79 -5.89 -10.86
N ILE A 418 11.48 -4.76 -10.72
CA ILE A 418 10.85 -3.46 -10.51
C ILE A 418 11.41 -2.41 -11.45
N GLY A 419 10.50 -1.71 -12.12
CA GLY A 419 10.79 -0.54 -12.92
C GLY A 419 10.32 0.70 -12.17
N VAL A 420 11.20 1.65 -11.91
CA VAL A 420 10.83 2.93 -11.29
C VAL A 420 10.79 3.98 -12.39
N TYR A 421 9.59 4.52 -12.66
CA TYR A 421 9.42 5.59 -13.64
C TYR A 421 9.16 6.92 -12.94
N LEU A 422 10.07 7.88 -13.14
CA LEU A 422 10.04 9.22 -12.57
C LEU A 422 9.94 10.26 -13.70
N PRO A 423 8.73 10.50 -14.25
CA PRO A 423 8.52 11.63 -15.15
C PRO A 423 8.60 12.98 -14.42
N GLN A 424 8.40 12.94 -13.11
CA GLN A 424 8.57 14.06 -12.22
C GLN A 424 9.24 13.58 -10.94
N ASN A 425 9.89 14.50 -10.24
CA ASN A 425 10.47 14.27 -8.94
C ASN A 425 9.44 13.75 -7.92
N ILE A 426 9.91 12.92 -6.99
CA ILE A 426 9.14 12.50 -5.81
C ILE A 426 8.79 13.73 -4.95
N PHE A 427 7.69 13.62 -4.21
CA PHE A 427 7.08 14.77 -3.52
C PHE A 427 6.81 14.52 -2.03
N CYS A 428 7.12 13.33 -1.51
CA CYS A 428 6.83 12.96 -0.13
C CYS A 428 8.02 12.26 0.54
N HIS A 429 8.07 12.36 1.87
CA HIS A 429 9.02 11.64 2.72
C HIS A 429 9.06 10.16 2.39
N GLY A 430 10.27 9.61 2.27
CA GLY A 430 10.48 8.17 2.13
C GLY A 430 10.00 7.57 0.81
N GLN A 431 9.42 8.36 -0.11
CA GLN A 431 8.84 7.84 -1.35
C GLN A 431 9.91 7.21 -2.25
N LEU A 432 11.08 7.85 -2.42
CA LEU A 432 12.19 7.26 -3.17
C LEU A 432 12.68 5.96 -2.50
N TYR A 433 12.87 5.98 -1.18
CA TYR A 433 13.27 4.79 -0.43
C TYR A 433 12.30 3.62 -0.60
N VAL A 434 10.98 3.87 -0.51
CA VAL A 434 9.96 2.84 -0.74
C VAL A 434 10.11 2.25 -2.13
N ALA A 435 10.20 3.08 -3.17
CA ALA A 435 10.33 2.62 -4.55
C ALA A 435 11.54 1.69 -4.74
N LEU A 436 12.71 2.10 -4.26
CA LEU A 436 13.95 1.37 -4.47
C LEU A 436 14.05 0.11 -3.60
N SER A 437 13.55 0.16 -2.36
CA SER A 437 13.63 -0.95 -1.39
C SER A 437 12.72 -2.15 -1.72
N ARG A 438 11.80 -2.02 -2.70
CA ARG A 438 10.98 -3.15 -3.15
C ARG A 438 11.80 -4.19 -3.92
N ALA A 439 12.90 -3.77 -4.53
CA ALA A 439 13.82 -4.64 -5.25
C ALA A 439 14.46 -5.65 -4.29
N THR A 440 14.50 -6.92 -4.70
CA THR A 440 15.13 -7.99 -3.92
C THR A 440 16.62 -8.15 -4.24
N SER A 441 17.05 -7.73 -5.44
CA SER A 441 18.45 -7.73 -5.88
C SER A 441 18.79 -6.51 -6.75
N PRO A 442 20.09 -6.17 -6.91
CA PRO A 442 20.49 -5.07 -7.78
C PRO A 442 20.05 -5.24 -9.25
N GLN A 443 20.12 -6.47 -9.78
CA GLN A 443 19.73 -6.72 -11.18
C GLN A 443 18.21 -6.61 -11.42
N SER A 444 17.42 -6.68 -10.34
CA SER A 444 15.96 -6.56 -10.43
C SER A 444 15.45 -5.13 -10.59
N LEU A 445 16.32 -4.12 -10.43
CA LEU A 445 15.95 -2.71 -10.39
C LEU A 445 16.41 -1.97 -11.65
N LYS A 446 15.48 -1.29 -12.30
CA LYS A 446 15.78 -0.26 -13.30
C LYS A 446 14.98 1.01 -13.04
N ILE A 447 15.60 2.15 -13.29
CA ILE A 447 15.07 3.47 -13.00
C ILE A 447 15.14 4.30 -14.28
N LEU A 448 14.01 4.86 -14.68
CA LEU A 448 13.90 5.82 -15.77
C LEU A 448 13.51 7.17 -15.18
N ILE A 449 14.41 8.15 -15.34
CA ILE A 449 14.21 9.53 -14.93
C ILE A 449 14.07 10.37 -16.19
N VAL A 450 12.97 11.12 -16.29
CA VAL A 450 12.81 12.09 -17.37
C VAL A 450 13.61 13.35 -17.02
N PRO A 451 14.50 13.83 -17.92
CA PRO A 451 15.27 15.04 -17.69
C PRO A 451 14.38 16.24 -17.36
N GLN A 452 14.86 17.10 -16.46
CA GLN A 452 14.20 18.36 -16.12
C GLN A 452 15.21 19.48 -16.27
N ASP A 453 14.80 20.66 -16.74
CA ASP A 453 15.70 21.77 -17.10
C ASP A 453 16.69 22.17 -15.98
N ASN A 454 16.28 21.99 -14.72
CA ASN A 454 17.07 22.36 -13.53
C ASN A 454 17.73 21.17 -12.81
N TYR A 455 17.73 19.98 -13.39
CA TYR A 455 18.30 18.77 -12.78
C TYR A 455 19.34 18.12 -13.70
N PRO A 456 20.55 17.82 -13.17
CA PRO A 456 21.52 17.00 -13.89
C PRO A 456 20.92 15.64 -14.27
N ILE A 457 21.33 15.12 -15.43
CA ILE A 457 20.91 13.80 -15.92
C ILE A 457 21.27 12.73 -14.88
N GLY A 458 20.38 11.76 -14.67
CA GLY A 458 20.58 10.65 -13.73
C GLY A 458 20.39 11.03 -12.27
N THR A 459 19.90 12.25 -11.97
CA THR A 459 19.60 12.68 -10.60
C THR A 459 18.11 12.76 -10.31
N THR A 460 17.73 12.52 -9.06
CA THR A 460 16.36 12.69 -8.58
C THR A 460 16.34 13.33 -7.19
N LYS A 461 15.24 14.01 -6.89
CA LYS A 461 14.93 14.47 -5.52
C LYS A 461 14.76 13.29 -4.57
N ASN A 462 15.23 13.43 -3.34
CA ASN A 462 14.95 12.59 -2.18
C ASN A 462 14.45 13.49 -1.04
N ILE A 463 13.40 13.07 -0.34
CA ILE A 463 12.82 13.82 0.78
C ILE A 463 12.84 12.90 1.99
N VAL A 464 13.53 13.31 3.05
CA VAL A 464 13.65 12.54 4.30
C VAL A 464 13.56 13.50 5.49
N TYR A 465 12.63 13.24 6.40
CA TYR A 465 12.49 13.97 7.66
C TYR A 465 13.50 13.47 8.69
N SER A 466 14.79 13.70 8.42
CA SER A 466 15.90 13.10 9.17
C SER A 466 15.90 13.45 10.66
N ASP A 467 15.52 14.68 11.02
CA ASP A 467 15.42 15.08 12.44
C ASP A 467 14.32 14.30 13.16
N PHE A 468 13.18 14.09 12.51
CA PHE A 468 12.11 13.28 13.07
C PHE A 468 12.51 11.80 13.19
N LEU A 469 13.27 11.25 12.24
CA LEU A 469 13.80 9.89 12.37
C LEU A 469 14.75 9.74 13.57
N LYS A 470 15.61 10.73 13.82
CA LYS A 470 16.49 10.74 14.99
C LYS A 470 15.70 10.79 16.30
N GLU A 471 14.63 11.59 16.36
CA GLU A 471 13.73 11.64 17.53
C GLU A 471 13.10 10.28 17.88
N ILE A 472 12.81 9.44 16.89
CA ILE A 472 12.21 8.11 17.09
C ILE A 472 13.24 7.09 17.56
N GLU A 473 14.51 7.28 17.18
CA GLU A 473 15.58 6.34 17.47
C GLU A 473 16.25 6.54 18.84
N MET A 474 16.03 7.71 19.47
CA MET A 474 16.34 8.03 20.87
C MET A 474 15.30 7.44 21.81
#